data_AF-A0A6P4FL19-F1
#
_entry.id   AF-A0A6P4FL19-F1
#
_cell.length_a   1.000
_cell.length_b   1.000
_cell.length_c   1.000
_cell.angle_alpha   90.00
_cell.angle_beta   90.00
_cell.angle_gamma   90.00
#
_symmetry.space_group_name_H-M   'P 1'
#
loop_
_entity.id
_entity.type
_entity.pdbx_description
1 polymer ?
#
loop_
_entity_poly.entity_id
_entity_poly.type
_entity_poly.pdbx_seq_one_letter_code
_entity_poly.pdbx_strand_id
1 'polypeptide(L)'
;KELGAVALKVREGYSNLWPKTRASLQYVYKHHFRNYDWFLKADDDTYVIMENLRAFLSAYSPKAPVYFGNKFRTHVKEGYMSGGAGYVLSKMALHRLMKVGFGNSSLCSNRGYGYEDVELGRCLQGVGVVGGDSRDEHGLSRFIPFSPLHWYPDVPQWYRPLLYHTTPN
;
A
#
# COMPACT_ATOMS: atom_id res chain seq x y z
N LYS A 1 13.93 -6.76 -25.26
CA LYS A 1 12.50 -6.60 -24.90
C LYS A 1 12.43 -5.43 -23.92
N GLU A 2 11.81 -4.32 -24.28
CA GLU A 2 11.60 -3.22 -23.32
C GLU A 2 10.68 -3.69 -22.20
N LEU A 3 11.02 -3.35 -20.95
CA LEU A 3 10.27 -3.75 -19.76
C LEU A 3 8.95 -2.96 -19.58
N GLY A 4 8.60 -2.07 -20.52
CA GLY A 4 7.41 -1.23 -20.44
C GLY A 4 7.46 -0.18 -19.31
N ALA A 5 8.67 0.18 -18.85
CA ALA A 5 8.85 1.17 -17.79
C ALA A 5 8.41 2.57 -18.22
N VAL A 6 7.73 3.29 -17.34
CA VAL A 6 7.27 4.67 -17.57
C VAL A 6 8.06 5.62 -16.69
N ALA A 7 8.82 6.52 -17.30
CA ALA A 7 9.54 7.57 -16.57
C ALA A 7 8.57 8.68 -16.14
N LEU A 8 8.53 8.97 -14.84
CA LEU A 8 7.76 10.07 -14.26
C LEU A 8 8.65 11.30 -14.07
N LYS A 9 8.08 12.50 -14.20
CA LYS A 9 8.79 13.77 -13.98
C LYS A 9 8.93 14.08 -12.48
N VAL A 10 9.60 13.20 -11.74
CA VAL A 10 9.87 13.35 -10.30
C VAL A 10 11.35 13.10 -10.07
N ARG A 11 11.98 13.89 -9.20
CA ARG A 11 13.41 13.71 -8.89
C ARG A 11 13.63 12.40 -8.12
N GLU A 12 14.69 11.69 -8.50
CA GLU A 12 15.13 10.48 -7.81
C GLU A 12 15.56 10.75 -6.35
N GLY A 13 15.54 9.70 -5.52
CA GLY A 13 15.96 9.74 -4.12
C GLY A 13 14.87 9.37 -3.11
N TYR A 14 15.31 8.82 -1.96
CA TYR A 14 14.44 8.35 -0.88
C TYR A 14 13.55 9.45 -0.28
N SER A 15 14.02 10.70 -0.24
CA SER A 15 13.22 11.84 0.24
C SER A 15 12.03 12.18 -0.67
N ASN A 16 12.00 11.65 -1.90
CA ASN A 16 10.98 11.90 -2.90
C ASN A 16 10.04 10.69 -3.11
N LEU A 17 10.08 9.67 -2.24
CA LEU A 17 9.21 8.49 -2.39
C LEU A 17 7.73 8.85 -2.42
N TRP A 18 7.27 9.74 -1.53
CA TRP A 18 5.88 10.20 -1.56
C TRP A 18 5.50 10.89 -2.90
N PRO A 19 6.23 11.92 -3.38
CA PRO A 19 6.01 12.47 -4.72
C PRO A 19 6.00 11.45 -5.85
N LYS A 20 6.90 10.46 -5.82
CA LYS A 20 6.96 9.39 -6.81
C LYS A 20 5.69 8.55 -6.79
N THR A 21 5.29 8.03 -5.63
CA THR A 21 4.06 7.24 -5.49
C THR A 21 2.83 8.03 -5.88
N ARG A 22 2.73 9.31 -5.47
CA ARG A 22 1.65 10.20 -5.88
C ARG A 22 1.56 10.33 -7.40
N ALA A 23 2.68 10.58 -8.08
CA ALA A 23 2.74 10.67 -9.53
C ALA A 23 2.42 9.34 -10.21
N SER A 24 2.92 8.22 -9.68
CA SER A 24 2.63 6.86 -10.17
C SER A 24 1.14 6.55 -10.12
N LEU A 25 0.49 6.81 -8.98
CA LEU A 25 -0.95 6.58 -8.82
C LEU A 25 -1.78 7.48 -9.73
N GLN A 26 -1.38 8.75 -9.93
CA GLN A 26 -2.03 9.63 -10.91
C GLN A 26 -1.89 9.12 -12.34
N TYR A 27 -0.70 8.63 -12.72
CA TYR A 27 -0.45 8.03 -14.03
C TYR A 27 -1.31 6.79 -14.24
N VAL A 28 -1.25 5.83 -13.32
CA VAL A 28 -2.03 4.59 -13.37
C VAL A 28 -3.53 4.90 -13.43
N TYR A 29 -3.99 5.89 -12.66
CA TYR A 29 -5.39 6.29 -12.71
C TYR A 29 -5.80 6.87 -14.08
N LYS A 30 -4.96 7.73 -14.66
CA LYS A 30 -5.23 8.36 -15.95
C LYS A 30 -5.23 7.36 -17.10
N HIS A 31 -4.30 6.41 -17.10
CA HIS A 31 -4.02 5.55 -18.25
C HIS A 31 -4.61 4.15 -18.15
N HIS A 32 -4.80 3.63 -16.93
CA HIS A 32 -5.10 2.21 -16.71
C HIS A 32 -6.29 1.95 -15.76
N PHE A 33 -6.86 2.96 -15.12
CA PHE A 33 -7.94 2.79 -14.13
C PHE A 33 -9.12 1.94 -14.62
N ARG A 34 -9.52 2.12 -15.89
CA ARG A 34 -10.66 1.41 -16.47
C ARG A 34 -10.37 -0.08 -16.70
N ASN A 35 -9.11 -0.45 -16.88
CA ASN A 35 -8.69 -1.77 -17.36
C ASN A 35 -8.44 -2.77 -16.23
N TYR A 36 -8.30 -2.32 -14.99
CA TYR A 36 -7.92 -3.17 -13.85
C TYR A 36 -8.82 -2.93 -12.64
N ASP A 37 -8.93 -3.97 -11.80
CA ASP A 37 -9.76 -3.96 -10.59
C ASP A 37 -8.96 -3.79 -9.30
N TRP A 38 -7.66 -4.11 -9.35
CA TRP A 38 -6.72 -4.01 -8.24
C TRP A 38 -5.41 -3.39 -8.72
N PHE A 39 -4.79 -2.59 -7.86
CA PHE A 39 -3.57 -1.84 -8.16
C PHE A 39 -2.51 -2.12 -7.09
N LEU A 40 -1.46 -2.84 -7.46
CA LEU A 40 -0.37 -3.24 -6.56
C LEU A 40 0.78 -2.24 -6.66
N LYS A 41 1.26 -1.76 -5.51
CA LYS A 41 2.59 -1.14 -5.35
C LYS A 41 3.52 -2.16 -4.72
N ALA A 42 4.71 -2.28 -5.30
CA ALA A 42 5.81 -3.08 -4.80
C ALA A 42 7.13 -2.34 -5.06
N ASP A 43 8.17 -2.64 -4.28
CA ASP A 43 9.53 -2.16 -4.52
C ASP A 43 10.25 -3.11 -5.50
N ASP A 44 11.37 -2.67 -6.08
CA ASP A 44 12.13 -3.43 -7.08
C ASP A 44 12.89 -4.64 -6.49
N ASP A 45 12.92 -4.76 -5.17
CA ASP A 45 13.42 -5.88 -4.39
C ASP A 45 12.30 -6.75 -3.78
N THR A 46 11.04 -6.56 -4.21
CA THR A 46 9.89 -7.33 -3.72
C THR A 46 9.62 -8.59 -4.56
N TYR A 47 9.42 -9.72 -3.90
CA TYR A 47 8.92 -10.95 -4.54
C TYR A 47 7.42 -11.15 -4.24
N VAL A 48 6.63 -11.45 -5.28
CA VAL A 48 5.17 -11.63 -5.17
C VAL A 48 4.75 -12.96 -5.77
N ILE A 49 4.08 -13.80 -4.97
CA ILE A 49 3.40 -15.00 -5.47
C ILE A 49 2.01 -14.58 -5.96
N MET A 50 1.88 -14.36 -7.26
CA MET A 50 0.67 -13.78 -7.87
C MET A 50 -0.56 -14.65 -7.68
N GLU A 51 -0.41 -15.97 -7.65
CA GLU A 51 -1.48 -16.94 -7.39
C GLU A 51 -2.08 -16.74 -6.00
N ASN A 52 -1.22 -16.58 -4.98
CA ASN A 52 -1.64 -16.33 -3.60
C ASN A 52 -2.33 -14.99 -3.46
N LEU A 53 -1.78 -13.94 -4.09
CA LEU A 53 -2.39 -12.62 -4.08
C LEU A 53 -3.78 -12.63 -4.76
N ARG A 54 -3.91 -13.29 -5.91
CA ARG A 54 -5.19 -13.42 -6.62
C ARG A 54 -6.21 -14.23 -5.82
N ALA A 55 -5.80 -15.34 -5.20
CA ALA A 55 -6.67 -16.16 -4.36
C ALA A 55 -7.21 -15.33 -3.17
N PHE A 56 -6.34 -14.60 -2.47
CA PHE A 56 -6.73 -13.72 -1.38
C PHE A 56 -7.72 -12.63 -1.83
N LEU A 57 -7.40 -11.92 -2.92
CA LEU A 57 -8.24 -10.81 -3.41
C LEU A 57 -9.58 -11.28 -3.99
N SER A 58 -9.72 -12.55 -4.38
CA SER A 58 -10.96 -13.09 -4.94
C SER A 58 -12.15 -13.04 -3.97
N ALA A 59 -11.88 -13.01 -2.66
CA ALA A 59 -12.88 -12.89 -1.61
C ALA A 59 -13.42 -11.46 -1.41
N TYR A 60 -12.83 -10.45 -2.07
CA TYR A 60 -13.16 -9.04 -1.84
C TYR A 60 -13.69 -8.37 -3.10
N SER A 61 -14.66 -7.47 -2.91
CA SER A 61 -15.17 -6.64 -4.00
C SER A 61 -14.21 -5.50 -4.31
N PRO A 62 -13.75 -5.32 -5.57
CA PRO A 62 -12.94 -4.16 -5.95
C PRO A 62 -13.71 -2.84 -5.89
N LYS A 63 -15.05 -2.89 -5.74
CA LYS A 63 -15.92 -1.73 -5.53
C LYS A 63 -15.96 -1.28 -4.07
N ALA A 64 -15.52 -2.12 -3.13
CA ALA A 64 -15.38 -1.71 -1.74
C ALA A 64 -14.17 -0.77 -1.60
N PRO A 65 -14.25 0.32 -0.84
CA PRO A 65 -13.13 1.25 -0.63
C PRO A 65 -12.12 0.65 0.36
N VAL A 66 -11.35 -0.35 -0.08
CA VAL A 66 -10.41 -1.09 0.76
C VAL A 66 -9.02 -1.15 0.13
N TYR A 67 -8.00 -1.26 0.97
CA TYR A 67 -6.64 -1.59 0.58
C TYR A 67 -6.02 -2.56 1.59
N PHE A 68 -5.08 -3.37 1.13
CA PHE A 68 -4.45 -4.43 1.91
C PHE A 68 -2.93 -4.32 1.83
N GLY A 69 -2.26 -4.81 2.87
CA GLY A 69 -0.80 -4.78 3.01
C GLY A 69 -0.41 -5.26 4.41
N ASN A 70 0.80 -4.93 4.85
CA ASN A 70 1.21 -5.17 6.24
C ASN A 70 0.83 -3.97 7.10
N LYS A 71 -0.21 -4.13 7.93
CA LYS A 71 -0.81 -3.00 8.65
C LYS A 71 -0.01 -2.64 9.91
N PHE A 72 0.53 -1.42 9.92
CA PHE A 72 1.18 -0.79 11.06
C PHE A 72 0.25 0.17 11.78
N ARG A 73 0.38 0.26 13.11
CA ARG A 73 -0.48 1.11 13.98
C ARG A 73 0.08 2.48 14.30
N THR A 74 1.35 2.73 13.98
CA THR A 74 1.98 4.01 14.29
C THR A 74 1.51 5.09 13.31
N HIS A 75 1.69 6.38 13.66
CA HIS A 75 1.52 7.56 12.78
C HIS A 75 0.12 7.87 12.19
N VAL A 76 -0.77 6.90 12.04
CA VAL A 76 -2.11 7.00 11.42
C VAL A 76 -3.10 6.27 12.32
N LYS A 77 -4.21 6.93 12.70
CA LYS A 77 -5.16 6.41 13.71
C LYS A 77 -5.76 5.05 13.30
N GLU A 78 -6.13 4.90 12.03
CA GLU A 78 -6.66 3.64 11.48
C GLU A 78 -5.57 2.66 11.05
N GLY A 79 -4.30 3.00 11.29
CA GLY A 79 -3.13 2.33 10.76
C GLY A 79 -2.82 2.68 9.31
N TYR A 80 -1.68 2.19 8.82
CA TYR A 80 -1.21 2.33 7.44
C TYR A 80 -0.53 1.04 6.99
N MET A 81 -0.36 0.85 5.68
CA MET A 81 0.30 -0.37 5.15
C MET A 81 1.77 -0.07 4.91
N SER A 82 2.68 -0.88 5.46
CA SER A 82 4.13 -0.72 5.25
C SER A 82 4.48 -0.66 3.76
N GLY A 83 5.26 0.35 3.37
CA GLY A 83 5.69 0.53 1.99
C GLY A 83 6.56 -0.63 1.48
N GLY A 84 7.47 -1.13 2.33
CA GLY A 84 8.41 -2.20 1.99
C GLY A 84 7.79 -3.60 1.91
N ALA A 85 6.60 -3.81 2.48
CA ALA A 85 5.86 -5.06 2.26
C ALA A 85 5.08 -5.06 0.93
N GLY A 86 4.96 -3.89 0.29
CA GLY A 86 3.98 -3.64 -0.75
C GLY A 86 2.55 -3.54 -0.20
N TYR A 87 1.67 -2.98 -1.03
CA TYR A 87 0.25 -2.87 -0.73
C TYR A 87 -0.58 -2.86 -2.00
N VAL A 88 -1.83 -3.29 -1.89
CA VAL A 88 -2.77 -3.37 -3.00
C VAL A 88 -4.02 -2.55 -2.71
N LEU A 89 -4.37 -1.67 -3.65
CA LEU A 89 -5.58 -0.85 -3.59
C LEU A 89 -6.67 -1.47 -4.45
N SER A 90 -7.89 -1.51 -3.91
CA SER A 90 -9.08 -1.72 -4.72
C SER A 90 -9.29 -0.59 -5.74
N LYS A 91 -10.04 -0.87 -6.80
CA LYS A 91 -10.49 0.13 -7.76
C LYS A 91 -11.17 1.32 -7.07
N MET A 92 -12.05 1.07 -6.11
CA MET A 92 -12.72 2.16 -5.39
C MET A 92 -11.76 2.95 -4.50
N ALA A 93 -10.78 2.30 -3.86
CA ALA A 93 -9.78 3.02 -3.07
C ALA A 93 -8.97 4.00 -3.91
N LEU A 94 -8.45 3.55 -5.06
CA LEU A 94 -7.72 4.43 -5.98
C LEU A 94 -8.62 5.56 -6.51
N HIS A 95 -9.88 5.24 -6.83
CA HIS A 95 -10.84 6.23 -7.30
C HIS A 95 -11.08 7.36 -6.28
N ARG A 96 -11.35 7.00 -5.03
CA ARG A 96 -11.56 7.98 -3.95
C ARG A 96 -10.30 8.80 -3.68
N LEU A 97 -9.13 8.16 -3.66
CA LEU A 97 -7.86 8.85 -3.47
C LEU A 97 -7.64 9.92 -4.54
N MET A 98 -7.91 9.61 -5.82
CA MET A 98 -7.74 10.58 -6.90
C MET A 98 -8.81 11.66 -6.93
N LYS A 99 -10.09 11.29 -6.74
CA LYS A 99 -11.22 12.20 -6.92
C LYS A 99 -11.52 13.08 -5.71
N VAL A 100 -11.23 12.59 -4.52
CA VAL A 100 -11.53 13.28 -3.25
C VAL A 100 -10.24 13.68 -2.53
N GLY A 101 -9.23 12.81 -2.52
CA GLY A 101 -8.00 13.02 -1.74
C GLY A 101 -7.06 14.05 -2.35
N PHE A 102 -6.48 13.76 -3.52
CA PHE A 102 -5.39 14.57 -4.08
C PHE A 102 -5.76 16.01 -4.46
N GLY A 103 -7.05 16.31 -4.59
CA GLY A 103 -7.57 17.67 -4.79
C GLY A 103 -7.91 18.42 -3.50
N ASN A 104 -7.88 17.75 -2.34
CA ASN A 104 -8.26 18.33 -1.05
C ASN A 104 -7.10 18.24 -0.04
N SER A 105 -6.39 19.36 0.14
CA SER A 105 -5.23 19.44 1.03
C SER A 105 -5.55 19.21 2.52
N SER A 106 -6.82 19.33 2.93
CA SER A 106 -7.23 19.02 4.30
C SER A 106 -7.35 17.52 4.57
N LEU A 107 -7.53 16.70 3.53
CA LEU A 107 -7.63 15.24 3.62
C LEU A 107 -6.32 14.55 3.24
N CYS A 108 -5.62 15.09 2.24
CA CYS A 108 -4.38 14.53 1.74
C CYS A 108 -3.38 15.66 1.50
N SER A 109 -2.26 15.65 2.23
CA SER A 109 -1.28 16.73 2.13
C SER A 109 -0.77 16.90 0.70
N ASN A 110 -0.67 18.14 0.25
CA ASN A 110 -0.06 18.46 -1.04
C ASN A 110 1.47 18.62 -0.95
N ARG A 111 2.07 18.37 0.22
CA ARG A 111 3.51 18.48 0.46
C ARG A 111 4.29 17.54 -0.47
N GLY A 112 5.42 18.04 -0.96
CA GLY A 112 6.35 17.29 -1.82
C GLY A 112 7.35 16.42 -1.05
N TYR A 113 7.06 16.03 0.19
CA TYR A 113 7.93 15.22 1.04
C TYR A 113 7.08 14.41 2.02
N GLY A 114 7.69 13.38 2.63
CA GLY A 114 7.04 12.54 3.65
C GLY A 114 7.40 11.06 3.48
N TYR A 115 7.14 10.28 4.52
CA TYR A 115 7.18 8.82 4.42
C TYR A 115 5.98 8.38 3.58
N GLU A 116 6.26 7.74 2.45
CA GLU A 116 5.29 7.42 1.41
C GLU A 116 4.07 6.67 1.94
N ASP A 117 4.32 5.61 2.69
CA ASP A 117 3.31 4.72 3.24
C ASP A 117 2.45 5.39 4.31
N VAL A 118 3.05 6.22 5.16
CA VAL A 118 2.36 7.02 6.17
C VAL A 118 1.48 8.08 5.49
N GLU A 119 2.01 8.83 4.52
CA GLU A 119 1.23 9.85 3.80
C GLU A 119 0.08 9.21 3.01
N LEU A 120 0.32 8.09 2.33
CA LEU A 120 -0.73 7.34 1.65
C LEU A 120 -1.81 6.88 2.64
N GLY A 121 -1.41 6.31 3.78
CA GLY A 121 -2.34 5.88 4.84
C GLY A 121 -3.22 7.02 5.35
N ARG A 122 -2.64 8.20 5.61
CA ARG A 122 -3.39 9.41 6.00
C ARG A 122 -4.40 9.82 4.93
N CYS A 123 -3.97 9.87 3.67
CA CYS A 123 -4.83 10.25 2.56
C CYS A 123 -5.98 9.27 2.38
N LEU A 124 -5.72 7.96 2.46
CA LEU A 124 -6.73 6.91 2.35
C LEU A 124 -7.74 6.97 3.51
N GLN A 125 -7.25 7.15 4.75
CA GLN A 125 -8.12 7.38 5.90
C GLN A 125 -9.02 8.61 5.68
N GLY A 126 -8.46 9.72 5.21
CA GLY A 126 -9.20 10.96 4.96
C GLY A 126 -10.31 10.83 3.92
N VAL A 127 -10.19 9.90 2.97
CA VAL A 127 -11.22 9.63 1.95
C VAL A 127 -12.11 8.41 2.28
N GLY A 128 -12.07 7.94 3.53
CA GLY A 128 -12.89 6.83 4.01
C GLY A 128 -12.56 5.50 3.33
N VAL A 129 -11.29 5.27 2.98
CA VAL A 129 -10.78 3.96 2.57
C VAL A 129 -10.31 3.21 3.81
N VAL A 130 -10.73 1.95 3.92
CA VAL A 130 -10.42 1.08 5.06
C VAL A 130 -9.16 0.27 4.79
N GLY A 131 -8.22 0.27 5.74
CA GLY A 131 -7.11 -0.67 5.77
C GLY A 131 -7.58 -2.03 6.26
N GLY A 132 -7.83 -2.94 5.32
CA GLY A 132 -8.38 -4.27 5.61
C GLY A 132 -7.34 -5.20 6.25
N ASP A 133 -7.83 -6.22 6.96
CA ASP A 133 -6.97 -7.29 7.47
C ASP A 133 -6.58 -8.22 6.32
N SER A 134 -5.27 -8.40 6.13
CA SER A 134 -4.69 -9.20 5.04
C SER A 134 -4.15 -10.55 5.52
N ARG A 135 -4.27 -10.85 6.81
CA ARG A 135 -3.77 -12.08 7.42
C ARG A 135 -4.59 -13.29 6.98
N ASP A 136 -3.96 -14.45 7.00
CA ASP A 136 -4.62 -15.70 6.68
C ASP A 136 -5.55 -16.20 7.78
N GLU A 137 -6.21 -17.32 7.53
CA GLU A 137 -7.13 -17.97 8.46
C GLU A 137 -6.46 -18.39 9.79
N HIS A 138 -5.13 -18.49 9.82
CA HIS A 138 -4.33 -18.74 11.01
C HIS A 138 -3.83 -17.44 11.67
N GLY A 139 -4.16 -16.28 11.10
CA GLY A 139 -3.70 -14.97 11.58
C GLY A 139 -2.26 -14.62 11.17
N LEU A 140 -1.68 -15.30 10.18
CA LEU A 140 -0.33 -15.03 9.68
C LEU A 140 -0.32 -13.98 8.57
N SER A 141 0.71 -13.14 8.54
CA SER A 141 0.86 -12.05 7.57
C SER A 141 1.11 -12.56 6.15
N ARG A 142 0.31 -12.11 5.17
CA ARG A 142 0.56 -12.35 3.73
C ARG A 142 1.51 -11.34 3.08
N PHE A 143 1.65 -10.17 3.68
CA PHE A 143 2.54 -9.08 3.23
C PHE A 143 3.65 -8.95 4.27
N ILE A 144 4.92 -9.04 3.88
CA ILE A 144 6.05 -9.12 4.83
C ILE A 144 7.09 -8.03 4.47
N PRO A 145 7.43 -7.09 5.38
CA PRO A 145 8.26 -5.92 5.10
C PRO A 145 9.75 -6.18 5.35
N PHE A 146 10.19 -7.44 5.29
CA PHE A 146 11.58 -7.82 5.52
C PHE A 146 11.92 -9.08 4.74
N SER A 147 13.22 -9.27 4.50
CA SER A 147 13.73 -10.44 3.79
C SER A 147 13.26 -11.75 4.44
N PRO A 148 12.84 -12.76 3.66
CA PRO A 148 12.60 -14.10 4.18
C PRO A 148 13.78 -14.69 4.96
N LEU A 149 15.01 -14.25 4.66
CA LEU A 149 16.22 -14.65 5.40
C LEU A 149 16.24 -14.13 6.83
N HIS A 150 15.51 -13.06 7.14
CA HIS A 150 15.39 -12.50 8.49
C HIS A 150 14.22 -13.11 9.28
N TRP A 151 13.52 -14.10 8.74
CA TRP A 151 12.38 -14.72 9.40
C TRP A 151 12.78 -15.76 10.45
N TYR A 152 14.01 -16.29 10.39
CA TYR A 152 14.45 -17.40 11.24
C TYR A 152 15.57 -16.99 12.22
N PRO A 153 15.49 -17.37 13.51
CA PRO A 153 14.42 -18.13 14.17
C PRO A 153 13.20 -17.29 14.58
N ASP A 154 13.34 -15.97 14.58
CA ASP A 154 12.32 -15.01 14.99
C ASP A 154 12.26 -13.84 14.00
N VAL A 155 11.10 -13.20 13.92
CA VAL A 155 10.95 -11.94 13.18
C VAL A 155 11.82 -10.82 13.78
N PRO A 156 12.26 -9.83 12.98
CA PRO A 156 13.07 -8.73 13.48
C PRO A 156 12.44 -8.00 14.68
N GLN A 157 13.26 -7.66 15.68
CA GLN A 157 12.78 -7.06 16.94
C GLN A 157 11.97 -5.77 16.74
N TRP A 158 12.30 -4.99 15.71
CA TRP A 158 11.59 -3.75 15.37
C TRP A 158 10.17 -3.97 14.83
N TYR A 159 9.83 -5.17 14.36
CA TYR A 159 8.58 -5.44 13.66
C TYR A 159 7.37 -5.58 14.60
N ARG A 160 7.51 -6.38 15.68
CA ARG A 160 6.41 -6.66 16.62
C ARG A 160 5.76 -5.40 17.21
N PRO A 161 6.51 -4.36 17.63
CA PRO A 161 5.92 -3.15 18.19
C PRO A 161 5.05 -2.34 17.20
N LEU A 162 5.27 -2.51 15.89
CA LEU A 162 4.58 -1.77 14.83
C LEU A 162 3.28 -2.42 14.38
N LEU A 163 3.12 -3.72 14.62
CA LEU A 163 1.96 -4.48 14.18
C LEU A 163 0.64 -3.90 14.69
N TYR A 164 -0.31 -3.71 13.78
CA TYR A 164 -1.67 -3.29 14.13
C TYR A 164 -2.45 -4.44 14.76
N HIS A 165 -2.38 -5.61 14.14
CA HIS A 165 -2.98 -6.83 14.67
C HIS A 165 -1.93 -7.58 15.47
N THR A 166 -2.16 -7.72 16.77
CA THR A 166 -1.40 -8.67 17.59
C THR A 166 -2.03 -10.04 17.40
N THR A 167 -1.21 -11.08 17.26
CA THR A 167 -1.68 -12.46 17.41
C THR A 167 -2.39 -12.60 18.76
N PRO A 168 -3.52 -13.34 18.84
CA PRO A 168 -3.97 -13.83 20.13
C PRO A 168 -2.82 -14.60 20.78
N ASN A 169 -2.61 -14.40 22.08
CA ASN A 169 -1.69 -15.23 22.87
C ASN A 169 -2.11 -16.69 22.83
#